data_AF-A0A966KGL6-F1
#
_entry.id   AF-A0A966KGL6-F1
#
_cell.length_a   1.000
_cell.length_b   1.000
_cell.length_c   1.000
_cell.angle_alpha   90.00
_cell.angle_beta   90.00
_cell.angle_gamma   90.00
#
_symmetry.space_group_name_H-M   'P 1'
#
loop_
_entity.id
_entity.type
_entity.pdbx_description
1 polymer ?
#
loop_
_entity_poly.entity_id
_entity_poly.type
_entity_poly.pdbx_seq_one_letter_code
_entity_poly.pdbx_strand_id
1 'polypeptide(L)'
;AEFMERYAQHVFPILEKWGIEMIAGSDTPVTKEGTFKGNWSAVLRFPSMALAEEWYDSDDYAPYRDIRMNELTDSGSLVFVQGM
;
A
#
# COMPACT_ATOMS: atom_id res chain seq x y z
N ALA A 1 -7.60 8.64 -11.68
CA ALA A 1 -6.51 9.25 -12.47
C ALA A 1 -5.44 9.81 -11.53
N GLU A 2 -5.75 10.79 -10.67
CA GLU A 2 -4.77 11.40 -9.76
C GLU A 2 -4.11 10.44 -8.75
N PHE A 3 -4.80 9.42 -8.24
CA PHE A 3 -4.17 8.44 -7.32
C PHE A 3 -3.04 7.64 -8.01
N MET A 4 -3.26 7.22 -9.25
CA MET A 4 -2.25 6.50 -10.02
C MET A 4 -1.08 7.41 -10.40
N GLU A 5 -1.37 8.66 -10.78
CA GLU A 5 -0.35 9.64 -11.14
C GLU A 5 0.40 10.21 -9.94
N ARG A 6 -0.23 10.52 -8.81
CA ARG A 6 0.47 11.19 -7.70
C ARG A 6 1.08 10.22 -6.69
N TYR A 7 0.64 8.97 -6.68
CA TYR A 7 1.07 7.99 -5.69
C TYR A 7 1.65 6.71 -6.33
N ALA A 8 0.90 6.02 -7.19
CA ALA A 8 1.34 4.71 -7.68
C ALA A 8 2.66 4.76 -8.48
N GLN A 9 2.84 5.75 -9.37
CA GLN A 9 4.07 5.85 -10.17
C GLN A 9 5.35 6.05 -9.35
N HIS A 10 5.25 6.65 -8.17
CA HIS A 10 6.38 6.89 -7.28
C HIS A 10 6.60 5.73 -6.31
N VAL A 11 5.51 5.11 -5.85
CA VAL A 11 5.57 4.00 -4.91
C VAL A 11 6.10 2.73 -5.58
N PHE A 12 5.78 2.43 -6.84
CA PHE A 12 6.29 1.23 -7.50
C PHE A 12 7.83 1.11 -7.54
N PRO A 13 8.58 2.15 -7.96
CA PRO A 13 10.04 2.13 -7.87
C PRO A 13 10.58 1.97 -6.44
N ILE A 14 9.89 2.54 -5.44
CA ILE A 14 10.27 2.38 -4.02
C ILE A 14 10.07 0.92 -3.60
N LEU A 15 8.94 0.30 -3.96
CA LEU A 15 8.71 -1.11 -3.66
C LEU A 15 9.80 -2.00 -4.26
N GLU A 16 10.18 -1.75 -5.52
CA GLU A 16 11.25 -2.49 -6.18
C GLU A 16 12.61 -2.29 -5.49
N LYS A 17 12.96 -1.05 -5.11
CA LYS A 17 14.20 -0.73 -4.37
C LYS A 17 14.31 -1.50 -3.05
N TRP A 18 13.19 -1.70 -2.37
CA TRP A 18 13.12 -2.39 -1.08
C TRP A 18 12.91 -3.92 -1.22
N GLY A 19 12.83 -4.45 -2.45
CA GLY A 19 12.60 -5.87 -2.71
C GLY A 19 11.19 -6.32 -2.33
N ILE A 20 10.22 -5.41 -2.35
CA ILE A 20 8.81 -5.67 -2.02
C ILE A 20 8.09 -6.05 -3.31
N GLU A 21 7.41 -7.20 -3.30
CA GLU A 21 6.69 -7.71 -4.45
C GLU A 21 5.19 -7.39 -4.36
N MET A 22 4.61 -6.84 -5.42
CA MET A 22 3.15 -6.71 -5.52
C MET A 22 2.54 -8.03 -5.96
N ILE A 23 1.84 -8.71 -5.05
CA ILE A 23 1.18 -10.00 -5.30
C ILE A 23 -0.17 -9.81 -5.99
N ALA A 24 -0.91 -8.77 -5.58
CA ALA A 24 -2.20 -8.43 -6.18
C ALA A 24 -2.49 -6.93 -6.04
N GLY A 25 -3.22 -6.37 -7.01
CA GLY A 25 -3.74 -5.01 -6.97
C GLY A 25 -5.03 -4.95 -7.78
N SER A 26 -6.08 -4.33 -7.24
CA SER A 26 -7.37 -4.17 -7.95
C SER A 26 -8.10 -2.92 -7.49
N ASP A 27 -8.67 -2.20 -8.46
CA ASP A 27 -9.59 -1.08 -8.28
C ASP A 27 -11.07 -1.53 -8.12
N THR A 28 -11.32 -2.84 -8.26
CA THR A 28 -12.66 -3.43 -8.24
C THR A 28 -12.69 -4.67 -7.33
N PRO A 29 -12.29 -4.55 -6.05
CA PRO A 29 -12.27 -5.68 -5.13
C PRO A 29 -13.69 -6.20 -4.85
N VAL A 30 -13.86 -7.52 -4.91
CA VAL A 30 -15.14 -8.17 -4.65
C VAL A 30 -15.24 -8.53 -3.17
N THR A 31 -16.04 -7.78 -2.42
CA THR A 31 -16.35 -8.10 -1.02
C THR A 31 -17.21 -9.35 -0.95
N LYS A 32 -16.74 -10.38 -0.24
CA LYS A 32 -17.52 -11.62 -0.01
C LYS A 32 -18.24 -11.61 1.33
N GLU A 33 -17.63 -11.07 2.37
CA GLU A 33 -18.20 -10.96 3.73
C GLU A 33 -17.79 -9.63 4.38
N GLY A 34 -18.62 -9.11 5.30
CA GLY A 34 -18.37 -7.85 5.99
C GLY A 34 -18.62 -6.60 5.13
N THR A 35 -17.87 -5.53 5.38
CA THR A 35 -17.96 -4.28 4.60
C THR A 35 -16.56 -3.77 4.27
N PHE A 36 -16.20 -3.82 2.99
CA PHE A 36 -15.02 -3.14 2.46
C PHE A 36 -15.47 -1.87 1.75
N LYS A 37 -15.08 -0.70 2.28
CA LYS A 37 -15.44 0.62 1.72
C LYS A 37 -14.37 1.17 0.77
N GLY A 38 -13.24 0.49 0.63
CA GLY A 38 -12.17 0.90 -0.25
C GLY A 38 -12.52 0.68 -1.72
N ASN A 39 -12.02 1.57 -2.58
CA ASN A 39 -12.07 1.44 -4.04
C ASN A 39 -10.75 0.90 -4.62
N TRP A 40 -9.78 0.55 -3.77
CA TRP A 40 -8.50 -0.02 -4.16
C TRP A 40 -8.03 -1.00 -3.09
N SER A 41 -7.58 -2.18 -3.52
CA SER A 41 -6.97 -3.20 -2.67
C SER A 41 -5.63 -3.61 -3.25
N ALA A 42 -4.60 -3.72 -2.41
CA ALA A 42 -3.30 -4.23 -2.79
C ALA A 42 -2.79 -5.24 -1.75
N VAL A 43 -2.09 -6.26 -2.22
CA VAL A 43 -1.38 -7.25 -1.41
C VAL A 43 0.09 -7.19 -1.79
N LEU A 44 0.94 -6.91 -0.81
CA LEU A 44 2.38 -6.78 -0.97
C LEU A 44 3.07 -7.88 -0.15
N ARG A 45 4.11 -8.49 -0.71
CA ARG A 45 4.98 -9.43 -0.01
C ARG A 45 6.30 -8.74 0.31
N PHE A 46 6.59 -8.65 1.60
CA PHE A 46 7.85 -8.15 2.12
C PHE A 46 8.80 -9.31 2.40
N PRO A 47 10.13 -9.11 2.28
CA PRO A 47 11.12 -10.11 2.67
C PRO A 47 11.07 -10.50 4.16
N SER A 48 10.70 -9.57 5.04
CA SER A 48 10.53 -9.78 6.48
C SER A 48 9.58 -8.73 7.07
N MET A 49 9.02 -9.02 8.26
CA MET A 49 8.22 -8.02 8.99
C MET A 49 9.05 -6.81 9.44
N ALA A 50 10.31 -7.02 9.81
CA ALA A 50 11.19 -5.89 10.17
C ALA A 50 11.36 -4.91 9.00
N LEU A 51 11.54 -5.43 7.78
CA LEU A 51 11.63 -4.59 6.59
C LEU A 51 10.31 -3.91 6.26
N ALA A 52 9.17 -4.55 6.53
CA ALA A 52 7.86 -3.93 6.35
C ALA A 52 7.66 -2.71 7.26
N GLU A 53 8.08 -2.79 8.52
CA GLU A 53 8.07 -1.67 9.47
C GLU A 53 9.07 -0.58 9.05
N GLU A 54 10.31 -0.96 8.71
CA GLU A 54 11.33 0.00 8.25
C GLU A 54 10.91 0.74 6.98
N TRP A 55 10.28 0.04 6.02
CA TRP A 55 9.75 0.66 4.82
C TRP A 55 8.61 1.64 5.16
N TYR A 56 7.72 1.27 6.07
CA TYR A 56 6.57 2.11 6.44
C TYR A 56 6.98 3.45 7.07
N ASP A 57 8.06 3.43 7.83
CA ASP A 57 8.65 4.62 8.47
C ASP A 57 9.80 5.25 7.67
N SER A 58 10.12 4.71 6.49
CA SER A 58 11.22 5.22 5.67
C SER A 58 10.93 6.63 5.13
N ASP A 59 11.98 7.45 5.03
CA ASP A 59 11.91 8.79 4.42
C ASP A 59 11.45 8.74 2.95
N ASP A 60 11.69 7.61 2.27
CA ASP A 60 11.28 7.39 0.88
C ASP A 60 9.76 7.22 0.77
N TYR A 61 9.10 6.54 1.73
CA TYR A 61 7.67 6.22 1.67
C TYR A 61 6.78 7.12 2.53
N ALA A 62 7.27 7.62 3.67
CA ALA A 62 6.55 8.50 4.59
C ALA A 62 5.82 9.68 3.91
N PRO A 63 6.43 10.47 2.99
CA PRO A 63 5.72 11.57 2.34
C PRO A 63 4.53 11.09 1.49
N TYR A 64 4.66 9.94 0.83
CA TYR A 64 3.56 9.37 0.03
C TYR A 64 2.46 8.79 0.91
N ARG A 65 2.81 8.19 2.04
CA ARG A 65 1.85 7.75 3.07
C ARG A 65 1.03 8.94 3.57
N ASP A 66 1.69 10.06 3.87
CA ASP A 66 1.02 11.25 4.41
C ASP A 66 0.08 11.89 3.39
N ILE A 67 0.49 12.00 2.12
CA ILE A 67 -0.41 12.43 1.03
C ILE A 67 -1.59 11.47 0.88
N ARG A 68 -1.34 10.14 0.94
CA ARG A 68 -2.40 9.13 0.85
C ARG A 68 -3.42 9.30 1.98
N MET A 69 -2.97 9.49 3.21
CA MET A 69 -3.85 9.55 4.39
C MET A 69 -4.55 10.89 4.56
N ASN A 70 -3.92 12.00 4.17
CA ASN A 70 -4.48 13.34 4.40
C ASN A 70 -5.21 13.93 3.19
N GLU A 71 -4.83 13.55 1.96
CA GLU A 71 -5.34 14.19 0.74
C GLU A 71 -6.12 13.24 -0.17
N LEU A 72 -5.71 11.97 -0.27
CA LEU A 72 -6.21 11.07 -1.33
C LEU A 72 -7.20 10.00 -0.86
N THR A 73 -7.43 9.86 0.45
CA THR A 73 -8.29 8.79 0.98
C THR A 73 -9.15 9.30 2.13
N ASP A 74 -10.48 9.11 2.04
CA ASP A 74 -11.40 9.38 3.15
C ASP A 74 -11.35 8.30 4.24
N SER A 75 -10.96 7.08 3.86
CA SER A 75 -10.79 5.95 4.77
C SER A 75 -9.93 4.85 4.15
N GLY A 76 -8.97 4.32 4.90
CA GLY A 76 -8.15 3.20 4.46
C GLY A 76 -7.62 2.40 5.64
N SER A 77 -7.49 1.08 5.45
CA SER A 77 -6.85 0.20 6.43
C SER A 77 -5.59 -0.39 5.79
N LEU A 78 -4.49 -0.36 6.54
CA LEU A 78 -3.27 -1.09 6.24
C LEU A 78 -2.98 -1.97 7.44
N VAL A 79 -2.68 -3.24 7.18
CA VAL A 79 -2.33 -4.21 8.21
C VAL A 79 -1.11 -4.99 7.75
N PHE A 80 -0.18 -5.23 8.67
CA PHE A 80 0.88 -6.20 8.45
C PHE A 80 0.45 -7.55 8.99
N VAL A 81 0.74 -8.59 8.21
CA VAL A 81 0.41 -9.98 8.56
C VAL A 81 1.68 -10.80 8.45
N GLN A 82 2.16 -11.33 9.58
CA GLN A 82 3.31 -12.22 9.63
C GLN A 82 2.98 -13.53 8.92
N GLY A 83 3.78 -13.89 7.92
CA GLY A 83 3.70 -15.20 7.27
C GLY A 83 4.05 -16.32 8.26
N MET A 84 3.36 -17.46 8.12
CA MET A 84 3.61 -18.68 8.92
C MET A 84 4.85 -19.43 8.45
#